data_AF-A0A9D9GKN5-F1
#
_entry.id   AF-A0A9D9GKN5-F1
#
_cell.length_a   1.000
_cell.length_b   1.000
_cell.length_c   1.000
_cell.angle_alpha   90.00
_cell.angle_beta   90.00
_cell.angle_gamma   90.00
#
_symmetry.space_group_name_H-M   'P 1'
#
loop_
_entity.id
_entity.type
_entity.pdbx_description
1 polymer ?
#
loop_
_entity_poly.entity_id
_entity_poly.type
_entity_poly.pdbx_seq_one_letter_code
_entity_poly.pdbx_strand_id
1 'polypeptide(L)'
;MRNHYYSRKTRHIVKFSSLFVATLLNCAPSFADDVSDKIKVAIPQADSTTFVYNGSLQTYSLAEDTTHYTIFGDKHTSAGEYEVAVSLNSVALFEWEDGSTDAKTYKFVINKSKVEIPSADTSHFVFNGDQQTYTIAANDNYTANGIHKTVAGNHTVTVSLNDTANHEWADSTVANKEYKFVINRAQVDIPSADTTKVTYNGAIQIYAISPNINYNITGYAQTDAGKHTVN
;
A
#
# COMPACT_ATOMS: atom_id res chain seq x y z
N MET A 1 -51.59 26.35 -81.42
CA MET A 1 -50.52 26.87 -80.55
C MET A 1 -51.14 27.63 -79.38
N ARG A 2 -50.78 27.24 -78.15
CA ARG A 2 -50.86 27.92 -76.82
C ARG A 2 -52.21 28.49 -76.33
N ASN A 3 -52.78 27.83 -75.31
CA ASN A 3 -52.89 28.25 -73.88
C ASN A 3 -54.02 29.27 -73.63
N HIS A 4 -54.88 29.19 -72.62
CA HIS A 4 -54.56 29.08 -71.19
C HIS A 4 -55.79 28.63 -70.36
N TYR A 5 -55.51 27.71 -69.42
CA TYR A 5 -55.90 27.66 -68.00
C TYR A 5 -57.35 27.46 -67.52
N TYR A 6 -57.43 26.60 -66.49
CA TYR A 6 -58.61 26.03 -65.83
C TYR A 6 -58.63 26.41 -64.34
N SER A 7 -59.74 26.05 -63.67
CA SER A 7 -60.02 25.95 -62.22
C SER A 7 -60.86 27.12 -61.69
N ARG A 8 -61.90 26.95 -60.86
CA ARG A 8 -62.16 25.95 -59.80
C ARG A 8 -63.61 26.14 -59.26
N LYS A 9 -64.30 25.08 -58.81
CA LYS A 9 -65.04 24.97 -57.51
C LYS A 9 -66.25 23.99 -57.50
N THR A 10 -66.00 22.86 -56.83
CA THR A 10 -66.75 22.13 -55.78
C THR A 10 -68.29 22.02 -55.76
N ARG A 11 -68.76 20.77 -55.64
CA ARG A 11 -70.15 20.26 -55.71
C ARG A 11 -70.89 20.19 -54.35
N HIS A 12 -72.21 20.30 -54.44
CA HIS A 12 -73.26 20.02 -53.45
C HIS A 12 -73.38 18.54 -53.07
N ILE A 13 -73.83 18.23 -51.84
CA ILE A 13 -74.58 17.01 -51.51
C ILE A 13 -75.67 17.32 -50.45
N VAL A 14 -76.85 16.72 -50.68
CA VAL A 14 -78.12 16.80 -49.94
C VAL A 14 -78.28 15.58 -49.00
N LYS A 15 -79.05 15.76 -47.92
CA LYS A 15 -79.49 14.80 -46.88
C LYS A 15 -80.11 13.51 -47.43
N PHE A 16 -80.10 12.40 -46.67
CA PHE A 16 -81.27 11.52 -46.42
C PHE A 16 -81.01 10.48 -45.29
N SER A 17 -82.05 10.24 -44.48
CA SER A 17 -82.17 9.23 -43.41
C SER A 17 -82.31 7.80 -43.94
N SER A 18 -82.00 6.78 -43.11
CA SER A 18 -82.87 5.64 -42.74
C SER A 18 -82.18 4.24 -42.65
N LEU A 19 -82.58 3.50 -41.59
CA LEU A 19 -82.75 2.03 -41.44
C LEU A 19 -81.55 1.05 -41.24
N PHE A 20 -81.53 0.45 -40.03
CA PHE A 20 -81.35 -0.97 -39.62
C PHE A 20 -80.28 -1.88 -40.26
N VAL A 21 -79.37 -2.45 -39.42
CA VAL A 21 -78.94 -3.87 -39.42
C VAL A 21 -78.40 -4.25 -38.02
N ALA A 22 -78.82 -5.42 -37.51
CA ALA A 22 -78.30 -6.04 -36.29
C ALA A 22 -76.98 -6.77 -36.54
N THR A 23 -76.01 -6.64 -35.62
CA THR A 23 -74.77 -7.43 -35.68
C THR A 23 -74.37 -7.90 -34.29
N LEU A 24 -74.34 -9.24 -34.16
CA LEU A 24 -73.60 -10.09 -33.23
C LEU A 24 -72.76 -9.38 -32.16
N LEU A 25 -73.11 -9.59 -30.90
CA LEU A 25 -72.23 -9.31 -29.77
C LEU A 25 -71.06 -10.30 -29.84
N ASN A 26 -70.02 -9.90 -30.55
CA ASN A 26 -68.75 -10.63 -30.64
C ASN A 26 -68.14 -10.65 -29.23
N CYS A 27 -68.03 -11.84 -28.65
CA CYS A 27 -67.21 -12.07 -27.46
C CYS A 27 -65.77 -11.73 -27.86
N ALA A 28 -65.28 -10.57 -27.45
CA ALA A 28 -63.85 -10.28 -27.56
C ALA A 28 -63.14 -11.35 -26.71
N PRO A 29 -62.15 -12.09 -27.25
CA PRO A 29 -61.25 -12.81 -26.38
C PRO A 29 -60.63 -11.75 -25.45
N SER A 30 -60.80 -11.93 -24.14
CA SER A 30 -59.94 -11.24 -23.20
C SER A 30 -58.52 -11.71 -23.56
N PHE A 31 -57.76 -10.87 -24.25
CA PHE A 31 -56.31 -10.86 -24.12
C PHE A 31 -56.08 -10.54 -22.65
N ALA A 32 -56.14 -11.57 -21.80
CA ALA A 32 -55.44 -11.53 -20.53
C ALA A 32 -54.01 -11.16 -20.89
N ASP A 33 -53.48 -10.16 -20.21
CA ASP A 33 -52.09 -9.75 -20.29
C ASP A 33 -51.21 -11.01 -20.29
N ASP A 34 -50.72 -11.42 -21.47
CA ASP A 34 -49.68 -12.44 -21.59
C ASP A 34 -48.36 -11.75 -21.17
N VAL A 35 -48.28 -11.42 -19.88
CA VAL A 35 -47.00 -11.16 -19.24
C VAL A 35 -46.31 -12.51 -19.25
N SER A 36 -45.46 -12.71 -20.25
CA SER A 36 -44.54 -13.85 -20.24
C SER A 36 -43.85 -13.89 -18.88
N ASP A 37 -44.06 -14.97 -18.12
CA ASP A 37 -43.37 -15.16 -16.85
C ASP A 37 -41.86 -15.06 -17.10
N LYS A 38 -41.17 -14.26 -16.28
CA LYS A 38 -39.72 -14.08 -16.40
C LYS A 38 -39.02 -15.40 -16.12
N ILE A 39 -37.90 -15.65 -16.80
CA ILE A 39 -37.04 -16.79 -16.50
C ILE A 39 -36.28 -16.48 -15.20
N LYS A 40 -36.33 -17.42 -14.26
CA LYS A 40 -35.58 -17.35 -13.00
C LYS A 40 -34.12 -17.70 -13.21
N VAL A 41 -33.24 -16.88 -12.64
CA VAL A 41 -31.79 -17.00 -12.73
C VAL A 41 -31.22 -17.25 -11.34
N ALA A 42 -30.44 -18.31 -11.20
CA ALA A 42 -29.75 -18.62 -9.97
C ALA A 42 -28.78 -17.47 -9.57
N ILE A 43 -28.81 -17.08 -8.30
CA ILE A 43 -27.86 -16.10 -7.76
C ILE A 43 -26.50 -16.79 -7.65
N PRO A 44 -25.42 -16.25 -8.26
CA PRO A 44 -24.10 -16.84 -8.16
C PRO A 44 -23.64 -16.97 -6.70
N GLN A 45 -23.00 -18.08 -6.36
CA GLN A 45 -22.46 -18.23 -5.01
C GLN A 45 -21.20 -17.37 -4.84
N ALA A 46 -21.10 -16.68 -3.70
CA ALA A 46 -19.92 -15.92 -3.33
C ALA A 46 -18.65 -16.80 -3.34
N ASP A 47 -17.56 -16.26 -3.88
CA ASP A 47 -16.24 -16.88 -3.77
C ASP A 47 -15.75 -16.80 -2.32
N SER A 48 -15.32 -17.94 -1.78
CA SER A 48 -14.80 -18.10 -0.42
C SER A 48 -13.27 -18.06 -0.35
N THR A 49 -12.59 -17.79 -1.47
CA THR A 49 -11.14 -17.72 -1.55
C THR A 49 -10.63 -16.55 -0.71
N THR A 50 -9.58 -16.80 0.08
CA THR A 50 -8.85 -15.74 0.78
C THR A 50 -7.74 -15.25 -0.13
N PHE A 51 -7.86 -14.00 -0.60
CA PHE A 51 -6.86 -13.40 -1.47
C PHE A 51 -5.82 -12.63 -0.65
N VAL A 52 -4.57 -12.75 -1.07
CA VAL A 52 -3.42 -12.00 -0.54
C VAL A 52 -2.67 -11.41 -1.73
N TYR A 53 -2.26 -10.16 -1.60
CA TYR A 53 -1.46 -9.49 -2.62
C TYR A 53 -0.21 -10.32 -2.96
N ASN A 54 -0.03 -10.64 -4.23
CA ASN A 54 1.10 -11.42 -4.73
C ASN A 54 1.68 -10.81 -6.02
N GLY A 55 1.35 -9.55 -6.32
CA GLY A 55 1.77 -8.84 -7.53
C GLY A 55 1.09 -9.27 -8.83
N SER A 56 0.18 -10.25 -8.80
CA SER A 56 -0.56 -10.72 -9.98
C SER A 56 -2.04 -10.32 -9.91
N LEU A 57 -2.68 -10.26 -11.08
CA LEU A 57 -4.13 -10.02 -11.16
C LEU A 57 -4.88 -11.15 -10.47
N GLN A 58 -5.71 -10.80 -9.49
CA GLN A 58 -6.60 -11.70 -8.77
C GLN A 58 -8.00 -11.58 -9.35
N THR A 59 -8.73 -12.70 -9.40
CA THR A 59 -10.09 -12.77 -9.92
C THR A 59 -11.02 -13.38 -8.88
N TYR A 60 -12.06 -12.64 -8.51
CA TYR A 60 -13.16 -13.13 -7.68
C TYR A 60 -14.06 -14.05 -8.50
N SER A 61 -13.97 -15.35 -8.25
CA SER A 61 -14.51 -16.39 -9.14
C SER A 61 -15.97 -16.70 -8.82
N LEU A 62 -16.87 -16.05 -9.55
CA LEU A 62 -18.30 -16.38 -9.59
C LEU A 62 -18.58 -17.34 -10.76
N ALA A 63 -19.68 -18.09 -10.68
CA ALA A 63 -20.13 -18.90 -11.81
C ALA A 63 -20.31 -18.01 -13.06
N GLU A 64 -19.91 -18.50 -14.23
CA GLU A 64 -20.10 -17.76 -15.49
C GLU A 64 -21.42 -18.17 -16.14
N ASP A 65 -22.28 -17.18 -16.39
CA ASP A 65 -23.48 -17.34 -17.20
C ASP A 65 -23.73 -16.06 -18.02
N THR A 66 -22.99 -15.96 -19.12
CA THR A 66 -23.03 -14.79 -20.01
C THR A 66 -24.35 -14.63 -20.74
N THR A 67 -25.24 -15.63 -20.68
CA THR A 67 -26.59 -15.54 -21.26
C THR A 67 -27.49 -14.69 -20.36
N HIS A 68 -27.44 -14.94 -19.04
CA HIS A 68 -28.40 -14.35 -18.11
C HIS A 68 -27.90 -13.11 -17.38
N TYR A 69 -26.60 -13.00 -17.09
CA TYR A 69 -26.03 -11.85 -16.39
C TYR A 69 -24.62 -11.48 -16.84
N THR A 70 -24.16 -10.33 -16.36
CA THR A 70 -22.81 -9.79 -16.52
C THR A 70 -22.19 -9.51 -15.16
N ILE A 71 -20.87 -9.69 -15.07
CA ILE A 71 -20.08 -9.51 -13.85
C ILE A 71 -19.13 -8.34 -14.05
N PHE A 72 -19.08 -7.42 -13.10
CA PHE A 72 -18.22 -6.23 -13.10
C PHE A 72 -17.44 -6.12 -11.79
N GLY A 73 -16.19 -5.66 -11.87
CA GLY A 73 -15.34 -5.44 -10.69
C GLY A 73 -14.70 -6.70 -10.11
N ASP A 74 -14.75 -7.82 -10.83
CA ASP A 74 -14.26 -9.13 -10.37
C ASP A 74 -12.74 -9.27 -10.43
N LYS A 75 -12.00 -8.28 -10.96
CA LYS A 75 -10.55 -8.39 -11.19
C LYS A 75 -9.78 -7.22 -10.61
N HIS A 76 -8.86 -7.50 -9.69
CA HIS A 76 -8.01 -6.51 -9.03
C HIS A 76 -6.62 -7.09 -8.73
N THR A 77 -5.58 -6.24 -8.74
CA THR A 77 -4.20 -6.68 -8.43
C THR A 77 -3.77 -6.22 -7.04
N SER A 78 -4.14 -5.00 -6.64
CA SER A 78 -3.69 -4.39 -5.39
C SER A 78 -4.45 -4.91 -4.18
N ALA A 79 -3.86 -4.79 -3.00
CA ALA A 79 -4.57 -5.01 -1.76
C ALA A 79 -5.66 -3.94 -1.57
N GLY A 80 -6.80 -4.35 -1.00
CA GLY A 80 -7.93 -3.46 -0.79
C GLY A 80 -9.24 -4.22 -0.60
N GLU A 81 -10.28 -3.44 -0.39
CA GLU A 81 -11.67 -3.90 -0.41
C GLU A 81 -12.34 -3.36 -1.67
N TYR A 82 -12.98 -4.25 -2.42
CA TYR A 82 -13.65 -3.98 -3.69
C TYR A 82 -15.05 -4.55 -3.67
N GLU A 83 -15.88 -4.09 -4.61
CA GLU A 83 -17.23 -4.59 -4.82
C GLU A 83 -17.34 -5.24 -6.20
N VAL A 84 -17.90 -6.46 -6.23
CA VAL A 84 -18.24 -7.17 -7.46
C VAL A 84 -19.73 -7.08 -7.67
N ALA A 85 -20.16 -6.58 -8.81
CA ALA A 85 -21.57 -6.42 -9.16
C ALA A 85 -21.97 -7.42 -10.24
N VAL A 86 -23.11 -8.09 -10.02
CA VAL A 86 -23.73 -9.00 -10.98
C VAL A 86 -25.08 -8.44 -11.40
N SER A 87 -25.23 -8.13 -12.68
CA SER A 87 -26.45 -7.52 -13.23
C SER A 87 -27.09 -8.41 -14.29
N LEU A 88 -28.41 -8.59 -14.22
CA LEU A 88 -29.15 -9.31 -15.25
C LEU A 88 -29.02 -8.59 -16.59
N ASN A 89 -28.82 -9.35 -17.66
CA ASN A 89 -28.67 -8.79 -19.01
C ASN A 89 -29.98 -8.19 -19.56
N SER A 90 -31.13 -8.66 -19.06
CA SER A 90 -32.44 -8.11 -19.37
C SER A 90 -33.42 -8.29 -18.21
N VAL A 91 -33.72 -7.20 -17.51
CA VAL A 91 -34.72 -7.21 -16.41
C VAL A 91 -36.15 -7.42 -16.89
N ALA A 92 -36.40 -7.31 -18.21
CA ALA A 92 -37.70 -7.61 -18.81
C ALA A 92 -37.91 -9.12 -19.00
N LEU A 93 -36.84 -9.89 -19.19
CA LEU A 93 -36.88 -11.33 -19.46
C LEU A 93 -36.48 -12.18 -18.25
N PHE A 94 -35.64 -11.63 -17.38
CA PHE A 94 -35.03 -12.36 -16.27
C PHE A 94 -35.37 -11.73 -14.91
N GLU A 95 -35.45 -12.59 -13.92
CA GLU A 95 -35.43 -12.24 -12.50
C GLU A 95 -34.54 -13.22 -11.75
N TRP A 96 -34.03 -12.81 -10.58
CA TRP A 96 -33.30 -13.73 -9.71
C TRP A 96 -34.26 -14.77 -9.10
N GLU A 97 -33.72 -15.88 -8.60
CA GLU A 97 -34.51 -16.90 -7.89
C GLU A 97 -35.36 -16.35 -6.73
N ASP A 98 -34.90 -15.26 -6.10
CA ASP A 98 -35.61 -14.54 -5.04
C ASP A 98 -36.71 -13.58 -5.55
N GLY A 99 -36.93 -13.51 -6.87
CA GLY A 99 -37.91 -12.65 -7.54
C GLY A 99 -37.48 -11.19 -7.73
N SER A 100 -36.26 -10.81 -7.31
CA SER A 100 -35.75 -9.45 -7.51
C SER A 100 -35.14 -9.28 -8.91
N THR A 101 -34.99 -8.03 -9.35
CA THR A 101 -34.23 -7.67 -10.58
C THR A 101 -33.00 -6.81 -10.28
N ASP A 102 -32.80 -6.43 -9.03
CA ASP A 102 -31.69 -5.57 -8.61
C ASP A 102 -30.35 -6.30 -8.72
N ALA A 103 -29.28 -5.57 -8.97
CA ALA A 103 -27.94 -6.15 -9.03
C ALA A 103 -27.55 -6.82 -7.70
N LYS A 104 -26.81 -7.93 -7.78
CA LYS A 104 -26.24 -8.60 -6.60
C LYS A 104 -24.80 -8.14 -6.41
N THR A 105 -24.44 -7.81 -5.18
CA THR A 105 -23.12 -7.27 -4.82
C THR A 105 -22.37 -8.22 -3.89
N TYR A 106 -21.09 -8.43 -4.15
CA TYR A 106 -20.18 -9.26 -3.34
C TYR A 106 -18.97 -8.44 -2.89
N LYS A 107 -18.50 -8.68 -1.67
CA LYS A 107 -17.29 -8.05 -1.14
C LYS A 107 -16.07 -8.86 -1.58
N PHE A 108 -15.19 -8.24 -2.36
CA PHE A 108 -13.92 -8.82 -2.78
C PHE A 108 -12.78 -8.16 -2.00
N VAL A 109 -12.11 -8.93 -1.14
CA VAL A 109 -11.00 -8.44 -0.32
C VAL A 109 -9.71 -9.09 -0.75
N ILE A 110 -8.71 -8.27 -1.08
CA ILE A 110 -7.32 -8.69 -1.27
C ILE A 110 -6.54 -8.17 -0.06
N ASN A 111 -6.11 -9.09 0.80
CA ASN A 111 -5.33 -8.73 1.99
C ASN A 111 -3.93 -8.27 1.59
N LYS A 112 -3.34 -7.38 2.41
CA LYS A 112 -1.94 -6.99 2.24
C LYS A 112 -1.02 -8.19 2.43
N SER A 113 0.09 -8.20 1.69
CA SER A 113 1.14 -9.20 1.89
C SER A 113 1.96 -8.88 3.13
N LYS A 114 2.34 -9.91 3.88
CA LYS A 114 3.17 -9.78 5.07
C LYS A 114 4.63 -9.70 4.70
N VAL A 115 5.33 -8.72 5.27
CA VAL A 115 6.77 -8.56 5.19
C VAL A 115 7.38 -8.80 6.56
N GLU A 116 8.36 -9.70 6.62
CA GLU A 116 9.07 -9.99 7.86
C GLU A 116 9.85 -8.76 8.36
N ILE A 117 9.79 -8.54 9.67
CA ILE A 117 10.52 -7.45 10.32
C ILE A 117 11.99 -7.87 10.41
N PRO A 118 12.96 -7.08 9.90
CA PRO A 118 14.36 -7.45 10.01
C PRO A 118 14.81 -7.55 11.47
N SER A 119 15.71 -8.50 11.74
CA SER A 119 16.33 -8.59 13.06
C SER A 119 17.29 -7.42 13.31
N ALA A 120 17.40 -7.02 14.58
CA ALA A 120 18.39 -6.04 14.99
C ALA A 120 19.81 -6.57 14.80
N ASP A 121 20.74 -5.71 14.38
CA ASP A 121 22.17 -5.96 14.49
C ASP A 121 22.58 -5.98 15.97
N THR A 122 23.31 -7.02 16.36
CA THR A 122 23.82 -7.23 17.72
C THR A 122 25.30 -6.87 17.86
N SER A 123 25.91 -6.30 16.82
CA SER A 123 27.31 -5.88 16.82
C SER A 123 27.60 -4.82 17.87
N HIS A 124 28.80 -4.89 18.45
CA HIS A 124 29.31 -3.87 19.38
C HIS A 124 30.20 -2.89 18.63
N PHE A 125 29.82 -1.62 18.64
CA PHE A 125 30.57 -0.58 17.95
C PHE A 125 31.42 0.23 18.95
N VAL A 126 32.66 0.49 18.57
CA VAL A 126 33.59 1.35 19.30
C VAL A 126 34.16 2.36 18.31
N PHE A 127 34.24 3.61 18.72
CA PHE A 127 34.83 4.66 17.93
C PHE A 127 36.30 4.34 17.62
N ASN A 128 36.64 4.18 16.35
CA ASN A 128 37.99 3.90 15.88
C ASN A 128 38.47 4.91 14.81
N GLY A 129 37.69 5.97 14.56
CA GLY A 129 37.94 6.95 13.50
C GLY A 129 37.31 6.61 12.14
N ASP A 130 36.89 5.37 11.93
CA ASP A 130 36.28 4.91 10.69
C ASP A 130 34.74 4.86 10.76
N GLN A 131 34.11 4.78 9.59
CA GLN A 131 32.67 4.58 9.48
C GLN A 131 32.25 3.19 9.99
N GLN A 132 31.39 3.20 10.99
CA GLN A 132 30.67 2.04 11.51
C GLN A 132 29.36 1.85 10.73
N THR A 133 28.99 0.61 10.47
CA THR A 133 27.77 0.26 9.73
C THR A 133 26.90 -0.68 10.54
N TYR A 134 25.67 -0.26 10.82
CA TYR A 134 24.62 -1.08 11.40
C TYR A 134 23.97 -1.92 10.30
N THR A 135 23.99 -3.24 10.46
CA THR A 135 23.58 -4.17 9.41
C THR A 135 22.09 -4.49 9.51
N ILE A 136 21.36 -4.23 8.43
CA ILE A 136 19.99 -4.70 8.23
C ILE A 136 20.02 -5.67 7.05
N ALA A 137 19.33 -6.81 7.15
CA ALA A 137 19.21 -7.76 6.05
C ALA A 137 18.63 -7.07 4.81
N ALA A 138 19.14 -7.37 3.61
CA ALA A 138 18.60 -6.80 2.39
C ALA A 138 17.27 -7.46 2.02
N ASN A 139 16.29 -6.65 1.59
CA ASN A 139 15.02 -7.12 1.06
C ASN A 139 14.41 -6.05 0.13
N ASP A 140 13.75 -6.46 -0.94
CA ASP A 140 13.17 -5.52 -1.92
C ASP A 140 11.95 -4.76 -1.39
N ASN A 141 11.32 -5.24 -0.32
CA ASN A 141 10.07 -4.67 0.21
C ASN A 141 10.28 -3.52 1.21
N TYR A 142 11.51 -3.25 1.65
CA TYR A 142 11.80 -2.15 2.57
C TYR A 142 13.14 -1.47 2.32
N THR A 143 13.31 -0.29 2.90
CA THR A 143 14.56 0.48 2.86
C THR A 143 15.02 0.82 4.28
N ALA A 144 16.31 0.68 4.54
CA ALA A 144 16.95 1.05 5.81
C ALA A 144 17.73 2.36 5.66
N ASN A 145 17.47 3.33 6.53
CA ASN A 145 18.13 4.64 6.55
C ASN A 145 18.90 4.82 7.86
N GLY A 146 20.01 5.59 7.79
CA GLY A 146 20.81 5.92 8.97
C GLY A 146 21.78 4.83 9.43
N ILE A 147 22.04 3.83 8.58
CA ILE A 147 22.89 2.67 8.90
C ILE A 147 24.38 3.00 9.06
N HIS A 148 24.85 4.15 8.56
CA HIS A 148 26.27 4.52 8.59
C HIS A 148 26.52 5.67 9.58
N LYS A 149 27.46 5.48 10.52
CA LYS A 149 27.83 6.46 11.54
C LYS A 149 29.32 6.39 11.89
N THR A 150 29.95 7.53 12.17
CA THR A 150 31.39 7.61 12.51
C THR A 150 31.64 8.06 13.93
N VAL A 151 30.73 8.81 14.55
CA VAL A 151 30.94 9.47 15.85
C VAL A 151 30.38 8.63 16.99
N ALA A 152 31.09 8.60 18.13
CA ALA A 152 30.61 7.99 19.36
C ALA A 152 29.28 8.62 19.84
N GLY A 153 28.36 7.80 20.34
CA GLY A 153 27.06 8.25 20.83
C GLY A 153 25.91 7.31 20.49
N ASN A 154 24.70 7.76 20.82
CA ASN A 154 23.45 7.05 20.51
C ASN A 154 22.99 7.39 19.09
N HIS A 155 22.59 6.37 18.34
CA HIS A 155 22.12 6.47 16.97
C HIS A 155 20.84 5.67 16.77
N THR A 156 20.11 5.97 15.70
CA THR A 156 18.88 5.28 15.32
C THR A 156 18.89 5.00 13.83
N VAL A 157 18.60 3.75 13.48
CA VAL A 157 18.32 3.27 12.13
C VAL A 157 16.82 3.17 11.97
N THR A 158 16.31 3.58 10.81
CA THR A 158 14.89 3.53 10.48
C THR A 158 14.66 2.66 9.26
N VAL A 159 13.84 1.62 9.43
CA VAL A 159 13.42 0.71 8.36
C VAL A 159 11.96 0.99 7.99
N SER A 160 11.69 1.18 6.71
CA SER A 160 10.38 1.60 6.18
C SER A 160 9.96 0.68 5.05
N LEU A 161 8.69 0.24 5.02
CA LEU A 161 8.14 -0.48 3.86
C LEU A 161 8.14 0.44 2.63
N ASN A 162 8.50 -0.12 1.48
CA ASN A 162 8.53 0.62 0.21
C ASN A 162 7.11 0.84 -0.36
N ASP A 163 6.18 -0.08 -0.07
CA ASP A 163 4.80 -0.03 -0.53
C ASP A 163 3.83 -0.41 0.60
N THR A 164 3.36 0.60 1.33
CA THR A 164 2.40 0.43 2.43
C THR A 164 0.96 0.22 1.96
N ALA A 165 0.66 0.37 0.67
CA ALA A 165 -0.66 0.10 0.12
C ALA A 165 -0.88 -1.41 -0.03
N ASN A 166 0.14 -2.14 -0.49
CA ASN A 166 0.05 -3.58 -0.73
C ASN A 166 0.75 -4.46 0.31
N HIS A 167 1.61 -3.88 1.14
CA HIS A 167 2.35 -4.61 2.17
C HIS A 167 2.10 -4.06 3.56
N GLU A 168 2.26 -4.94 4.53
CA GLU A 168 2.32 -4.62 5.95
C GLU A 168 3.35 -5.52 6.63
N TRP A 169 3.85 -5.10 7.78
CA TRP A 169 4.76 -5.92 8.57
C TRP A 169 4.06 -7.18 9.09
N ALA A 170 4.84 -8.19 9.47
CA ALA A 170 4.36 -9.43 10.07
C ALA A 170 3.43 -9.17 11.29
N ASP A 171 3.62 -8.07 12.01
CA ASP A 171 2.78 -7.62 13.14
C ASP A 171 1.50 -6.86 12.73
N SER A 172 1.17 -6.82 11.44
CA SER A 172 0.00 -6.12 10.88
C SER A 172 0.05 -4.60 10.99
N THR A 173 1.25 -4.02 11.12
CA THR A 173 1.44 -2.56 11.10
C THR A 173 2.09 -2.10 9.79
N VAL A 174 1.97 -0.80 9.49
CA VAL A 174 2.72 -0.15 8.40
C VAL A 174 3.71 0.90 8.90
N ALA A 175 3.82 1.05 10.22
CA ALA A 175 4.71 2.02 10.85
C ALA A 175 6.18 1.63 10.66
N ASN A 176 7.06 2.62 10.59
CA ASN A 176 8.49 2.39 10.49
C ASN A 176 9.02 1.63 11.71
N LYS A 177 10.05 0.81 11.51
CA LYS A 177 10.77 0.11 12.57
C LYS A 177 12.05 0.87 12.91
N GLU A 178 12.26 1.12 14.19
CA GLU A 178 13.43 1.85 14.69
C GLU A 178 14.35 0.91 15.45
N TYR A 179 15.64 0.98 15.12
CA TYR A 179 16.69 0.21 15.77
C TYR A 179 17.69 1.17 16.37
N LYS A 180 17.86 1.10 17.69
CA LYS A 180 18.77 1.97 18.43
C LYS A 180 20.08 1.24 18.67
N PHE A 181 21.19 1.94 18.45
CA PHE A 181 22.51 1.41 18.73
C PHE A 181 23.45 2.50 19.24
N VAL A 182 24.57 2.06 19.82
CA VAL A 182 25.56 2.94 20.44
C VAL A 182 26.92 2.66 19.83
N ILE A 183 27.62 3.72 19.45
CA ILE A 183 29.06 3.67 19.22
C ILE A 183 29.73 4.12 20.51
N ASN A 184 30.36 3.18 21.21
CA ASN A 184 31.06 3.48 22.46
C ASN A 184 32.29 4.35 22.19
N ARG A 185 32.67 5.16 23.18
CA ARG A 185 33.93 5.91 23.11
C ARG A 185 35.11 4.93 23.13
N ALA A 186 36.17 5.24 22.39
CA ALA A 186 37.43 4.52 22.52
C ALA A 186 37.97 4.67 23.95
N GLN A 187 38.58 3.59 24.46
CA GLN A 187 39.37 3.63 25.68
C GLN A 187 40.73 4.24 25.36
N VAL A 188 41.20 5.15 26.22
CA VAL A 188 42.55 5.71 26.17
C VAL A 188 43.26 5.25 27.43
N ASP A 189 44.36 4.53 27.27
CA ASP A 189 45.15 4.07 28.41
C ASP A 189 45.95 5.23 29.01
N ILE A 190 46.05 5.23 30.34
CA ILE A 190 46.82 6.22 31.08
C ILE A 190 48.32 5.99 30.77
N PRO A 191 49.08 7.04 30.41
CA PRO A 191 50.51 6.90 30.17
C PRO A 191 51.23 6.37 31.42
N SER A 192 52.24 5.53 31.20
CA SER A 192 53.10 5.09 32.29
C SER A 192 53.92 6.25 32.85
N ALA A 193 54.04 6.31 34.17
CA ALA A 193 54.86 7.29 34.85
C ALA A 193 56.34 7.09 34.51
N ASP A 194 57.05 8.17 34.18
CA ASP A 194 58.51 8.18 34.14
C ASP A 194 59.06 8.03 35.57
N THR A 195 59.88 7.00 35.78
CA THR A 195 60.49 6.68 37.08
C THR A 195 61.94 7.16 37.20
N THR A 196 62.44 7.90 36.20
CA THR A 196 63.81 8.40 36.17
C THR A 196 64.06 9.37 37.31
N LYS A 197 65.15 9.16 38.05
CA LYS A 197 65.60 10.07 39.10
C LYS A 197 66.66 11.00 38.54
N VAL A 198 66.40 12.30 38.58
CA VAL A 198 67.31 13.35 38.14
C VAL A 198 67.84 14.15 39.33
N THR A 199 69.12 14.52 39.27
CA THR A 199 69.75 15.44 40.23
C THR A 199 69.86 16.82 39.59
N TYR A 200 69.59 17.88 40.37
CA TYR A 200 69.68 19.26 39.88
C TYR A 200 71.09 19.56 39.36
N ASN A 201 71.17 19.95 38.09
CA ASN A 201 72.42 20.29 37.40
C ASN A 201 72.33 21.64 36.66
N GLY A 202 71.27 22.41 36.89
CA GLY A 202 71.03 23.71 36.24
C GLY A 202 70.54 23.65 34.78
N ALA A 203 70.35 22.46 34.20
CA ALA A 203 69.77 22.29 32.87
C ALA A 203 68.28 21.88 32.93
N ILE A 204 67.53 22.13 31.86
CA ILE A 204 66.14 21.66 31.72
C ILE A 204 66.12 20.13 31.88
N GLN A 205 65.29 19.65 32.80
CA GLN A 205 64.97 18.25 32.98
C GLN A 205 63.61 17.96 32.34
N ILE A 206 63.50 16.84 31.64
CA ILE A 206 62.27 16.41 30.94
C ILE A 206 61.74 15.14 31.60
N TYR A 207 60.46 15.15 31.98
CA TYR A 207 59.71 13.98 32.39
C TYR A 207 59.17 13.28 31.13
N ALA A 208 59.78 12.15 30.77
CA ALA A 208 59.59 11.54 29.47
C ALA A 208 58.31 10.70 29.43
N ILE A 209 57.21 11.29 28.94
CA ILE A 209 56.00 10.56 28.57
C ILE A 209 55.95 10.45 27.04
N SER A 210 55.68 9.26 26.52
CA SER A 210 55.50 9.07 25.07
C SER A 210 54.36 9.95 24.55
N PRO A 211 54.60 10.78 23.52
CA PRO A 211 53.55 11.62 22.94
C PRO A 211 52.47 10.75 22.28
N ASN A 212 51.22 11.16 22.42
CA ASN A 212 50.05 10.48 21.88
C ASN A 212 49.05 11.51 21.37
N ILE A 213 48.39 11.25 20.25
CA ILE A 213 47.40 12.17 19.68
C ILE A 213 46.12 12.28 20.52
N ASN A 214 45.88 11.33 21.43
CA ASN A 214 44.66 11.24 22.24
C ASN A 214 44.74 12.03 23.57
N TYR A 215 45.90 12.55 23.96
CA TYR A 215 46.07 13.37 25.16
C TYR A 215 47.17 14.41 24.99
N ASN A 216 47.07 15.51 25.74
CA ASN A 216 48.11 16.55 25.78
C ASN A 216 48.90 16.42 27.08
N ILE A 217 50.23 16.60 27.00
CA ILE A 217 51.12 16.58 28.17
C ILE A 217 51.61 18.00 28.42
N THR A 218 51.51 18.46 29.67
CA THR A 218 51.89 19.80 30.12
C THR A 218 52.76 19.72 31.39
N GLY A 219 53.61 20.72 31.61
CA GLY A 219 54.49 20.77 32.79
C GLY A 219 55.64 19.76 32.80
N TYR A 220 55.86 19.03 31.69
CA TYR A 220 56.85 17.96 31.56
C TYR A 220 58.31 18.44 31.49
N ALA A 221 58.58 19.74 31.40
CA ALA A 221 59.93 20.29 31.34
C ALA A 221 60.13 21.35 32.43
N GLN A 222 61.18 21.20 33.25
CA GLN A 222 61.45 22.08 34.39
C GLN A 222 62.96 22.29 34.57
N THR A 223 63.37 23.50 34.95
CA THR A 223 64.76 23.82 35.32
C THR A 223 64.98 23.84 36.82
N ASP A 224 63.93 24.07 37.60
CA ASP A 224 64.06 24.40 39.03
C ASP A 224 64.09 23.14 39.90
N ALA A 225 64.87 23.16 40.98
CA ALA A 225 64.87 22.08 41.96
C ALA A 225 63.55 22.07 42.75
N GLY A 226 62.98 20.88 42.98
CA GLY A 226 61.74 20.73 43.76
C GLY A 226 60.83 19.63 43.21
N LYS A 227 59.63 19.53 43.79
CA LYS A 227 58.59 18.62 43.30
C LYS A 227 57.72 19.35 42.27
N HIS A 228 57.67 18.81 41.06
CA HIS A 228 56.85 19.32 39.97
C HIS A 228 55.76 18.31 39.59
N THR A 229 54.67 18.78 38.98
CA THR A 229 53.55 17.93 38.52
C THR A 229 53.43 18.04 37.01
N VAL A 230 53.28 16.89 36.36
CA VAL A 230 53.02 16.75 34.93
C VAL A 230 51.54 16.38 34.77
N ASN A 231 50.82 17.12 33.94
CA ASN A 231 49.38 16.90 33.66
C ASN A 231 49.15 16.57 32.20
#